data_AF-H0QYB5-F1
#
_entry.id   AF-H0QYB5-F1
#
_cell.length_a   1.000
_cell.length_b   1.000
_cell.length_c   1.000
_cell.angle_alpha   90.00
_cell.angle_beta   90.00
_cell.angle_gamma   90.00
#
_symmetry.space_group_name_H-M   'P 1'
#
loop_
_entity.id
_entity.type
_entity.pdbx_description
1 polymer ?
#
loop_
_entity_poly.entity_id
_entity_poly.type
_entity_poly.pdbx_seq_one_letter_code
_entity_poly.pdbx_strand_id
1 'polypeptide(L)'
;MTPIGIMCDLVPNPNTGLSTPVVVLTGKVDCSEALSVARDYLAGIKAGKPAGQGQFMTVRGWDCNWPYVDGRSHADSYLKCVDASGSNSIRIGN
;
A
#
# COMPACT_ATOMS: atom_id res chain seq x y z
N MET A 1 -13.95 -11.25 -3.81
CA MET A 1 -12.62 -11.25 -4.45
C MET A 1 -12.58 -10.25 -5.57
N THR A 2 -11.63 -9.32 -5.52
CA THR A 2 -11.49 -8.22 -6.48
C THR A 2 -10.51 -8.60 -7.59
N PRO A 3 -10.83 -8.33 -8.88
CA PRO A 3 -9.92 -8.58 -9.98
C PRO A 3 -8.64 -7.73 -9.91
N ILE A 4 -7.55 -8.23 -10.50
CA ILE A 4 -6.29 -7.49 -10.65
C ILE A 4 -6.55 -6.19 -11.43
N GLY A 5 -5.90 -5.11 -11.00
CA GLY A 5 -6.00 -3.78 -11.62
C GLY A 5 -7.26 -3.00 -11.23
N ILE A 6 -8.18 -3.60 -10.48
CA ILE A 6 -9.38 -2.90 -10.02
C ILE A 6 -9.06 -2.09 -8.76
N MET A 7 -9.45 -0.81 -8.83
CA MET A 7 -9.45 0.09 -7.68
C MET A 7 -10.55 -0.33 -6.71
N CYS A 8 -10.19 -0.49 -5.45
CA CYS A 8 -11.12 -0.75 -4.38
C CYS A 8 -11.85 0.52 -3.94
N ASP A 9 -11.08 1.52 -3.50
CA ASP A 9 -11.57 2.85 -3.14
C ASP A 9 -10.39 3.81 -2.95
N LEU A 10 -10.68 5.06 -2.58
CA LEU A 10 -9.74 6.05 -2.11
C LEU A 10 -9.57 5.97 -0.58
N VAL A 11 -8.35 6.16 -0.09
CA VAL A 11 -8.04 6.30 1.34
C VAL A 11 -7.29 7.60 1.62
N PRO A 12 -7.56 8.30 2.75
CA PRO A 12 -6.81 9.50 3.12
C PRO A 12 -5.32 9.20 3.28
N ASN A 13 -4.45 9.93 2.57
CA ASN A 13 -3.00 9.80 2.65
C ASN A 13 -2.41 10.94 3.51
N PRO A 14 -1.85 10.63 4.70
CA PRO A 14 -1.31 11.64 5.59
C PRO A 14 -0.05 12.33 5.07
N ASN A 15 0.66 11.74 4.09
CA ASN A 15 1.87 12.33 3.53
C ASN A 15 1.58 13.44 2.52
N THR A 16 0.43 13.36 1.81
CA THR A 16 0.07 14.31 0.75
C THR A 16 -1.11 15.21 1.12
N GLY A 17 -1.86 14.86 2.18
CA GLY A 17 -3.10 15.54 2.54
C GLY A 17 -4.25 15.28 1.56
N LEU A 18 -4.07 14.37 0.60
CA LEU A 18 -5.05 13.98 -0.41
C LEU A 18 -5.54 12.56 -0.19
N SER A 19 -6.67 12.20 -0.78
CA SER A 19 -7.07 10.79 -0.85
C SER A 19 -6.35 10.10 -2.01
N THR A 20 -5.93 8.86 -1.80
CA THR A 20 -5.10 8.10 -2.75
C THR A 20 -5.75 6.74 -3.06
N PRO A 21 -5.69 6.25 -4.30
CA PRO A 21 -6.35 5.00 -4.67
C PRO A 21 -5.68 3.78 -4.04
N VAL A 22 -6.48 2.79 -3.67
CA VAL A 22 -6.04 1.45 -3.31
C VAL A 22 -6.43 0.50 -4.44
N VAL A 23 -5.45 -0.18 -5.02
CA VAL A 23 -5.63 -1.06 -6.19
C VAL A 23 -5.07 -2.44 -5.88
N VAL A 24 -5.78 -3.50 -6.23
CA VAL A 24 -5.24 -4.86 -6.18
C VAL A 24 -4.24 -5.02 -7.33
N LEU A 25 -2.96 -5.20 -7.01
CA LEU A 25 -1.88 -5.31 -7.99
C LEU A 25 -1.69 -6.75 -8.47
N THR A 26 -1.82 -7.73 -7.57
CA THR A 26 -1.64 -9.16 -7.90
C THR A 26 -2.46 -10.03 -6.96
N GLY A 27 -2.87 -11.20 -7.45
CA GLY A 27 -3.57 -12.20 -6.65
C GLY A 27 -5.06 -11.93 -6.51
N LYS A 28 -5.66 -12.47 -5.44
CA LYS A 28 -7.10 -12.36 -5.15
C LYS A 28 -7.27 -11.77 -3.76
N VAL A 29 -7.48 -10.46 -3.70
CA VAL A 29 -7.66 -9.72 -2.44
C VAL A 29 -9.08 -9.20 -2.37
N ASP A 30 -9.73 -9.31 -1.22
CA ASP A 30 -11.02 -8.65 -0.99
C ASP A 30 -10.80 -7.16 -0.70
N CYS A 31 -11.63 -6.28 -1.28
CA CYS A 31 -11.42 -4.85 -1.11
C CYS A 31 -11.48 -4.38 0.35
N SER A 32 -12.29 -5.03 1.20
CA SER A 32 -12.31 -4.74 2.63
C SER A 32 -10.96 -4.99 3.30
N GLU A 33 -10.25 -6.06 2.89
CA GLU A 33 -8.90 -6.37 3.36
C GLU A 33 -7.88 -5.36 2.81
N ALA A 34 -7.88 -5.13 1.50
CA ALA A 34 -6.99 -4.18 0.83
C ALA A 34 -7.06 -2.79 1.49
N LEU A 35 -8.28 -2.30 1.73
CA LEU A 35 -8.51 -1.01 2.37
C LEU A 35 -8.07 -1.00 3.84
N SER A 36 -8.23 -2.11 4.56
CA SER A 36 -7.80 -2.20 5.96
C SER A 36 -6.28 -2.22 6.09
N VAL A 37 -5.58 -2.99 5.24
CA VAL A 37 -4.11 -2.99 5.14
C VAL A 37 -3.60 -1.58 4.82
N ALA A 38 -4.20 -0.93 3.81
CA ALA A 38 -3.79 0.41 3.40
C ALA A 38 -3.97 1.46 4.52
N ARG A 39 -5.13 1.45 5.21
CA ARG A 39 -5.39 2.37 6.32
C ARG A 39 -4.44 2.16 7.48
N ASP A 40 -4.20 0.90 7.87
CA ASP A 40 -3.32 0.57 8.99
C ASP A 40 -1.87 0.98 8.67
N TYR A 41 -1.42 0.79 7.42
CA TYR A 41 -0.08 1.22 7.00
C TYR A 41 0.06 2.75 7.00
N LEU A 42 -0.88 3.48 6.39
CA LEU A 42 -0.85 4.95 6.38
C LEU A 42 -0.95 5.55 7.79
N ALA A 43 -1.73 4.94 8.69
CA ALA A 43 -1.77 5.33 10.09
C ALA A 43 -0.41 5.09 10.78
N GLY A 44 0.27 3.99 10.46
CA GLY A 44 1.64 3.71 10.92
C GLY A 44 2.65 4.77 10.46
N ILE A 45 2.59 5.15 9.19
CA ILE A 45 3.41 6.23 8.61
C ILE A 45 3.19 7.54 9.36
N LYS A 46 1.93 7.94 9.56
CA LYS A 46 1.59 9.16 10.31
C LYS A 46 2.15 9.15 11.73
N ALA A 47 2.25 7.97 12.34
CA ALA A 47 2.80 7.76 13.67
C ALA A 47 4.34 7.59 13.71
N GLY A 48 5.03 7.68 12.56
CA GLY A 48 6.49 7.55 12.48
C GLY A 48 7.00 6.14 12.79
N LYS A 49 6.17 5.11 12.60
CA LYS A 49 6.52 3.70 12.91
C LYS A 49 7.38 2.97 11.87
N PRO A 50 7.22 3.21 10.55
CA PRO A 50 7.97 2.46 9.56
C PRO A 50 9.48 2.70 9.63
N ALA A 51 10.25 1.68 9.32
CA ALA A 51 11.70 1.71 9.40
C ALA A 51 12.35 2.22 8.10
N GLY A 52 13.38 3.06 8.24
CA GLY A 52 14.24 3.50 7.15
C GLY A 52 13.53 4.35 6.07
N GLN A 53 14.28 4.69 5.03
CA GLN A 53 13.79 5.54 3.93
C GLN A 53 12.74 4.82 3.06
N GLY A 54 12.78 3.48 3.01
CA GLY A 54 11.77 2.67 2.32
C GLY A 54 10.48 2.47 3.11
N GLN A 55 10.34 3.09 4.29
CA GLN A 55 9.14 3.00 5.14
C GLN A 55 8.65 1.56 5.35
N PHE A 56 9.56 0.66 5.71
CA PHE A 56 9.25 -0.75 5.90
C PHE A 56 8.41 -0.98 7.16
N MET A 57 7.27 -1.65 7.02
CA MET A 57 6.40 -1.98 8.14
C MET A 57 5.53 -3.19 7.82
N THR A 58 5.38 -4.10 8.78
CA THR A 58 4.38 -5.18 8.69
C THR A 58 3.08 -4.73 9.35
N VAL A 59 1.96 -4.83 8.62
CA VAL A 59 0.61 -4.58 9.15
C VAL A 59 -0.30 -5.75 8.80
N ARG A 60 -1.00 -6.31 9.79
CA ARG A 60 -1.94 -7.43 9.56
C ARG A 60 -1.31 -8.66 8.86
N GLY A 61 0.01 -8.86 8.99
CA GLY A 61 0.74 -9.92 8.28
C GLY A 61 1.11 -9.58 6.83
N TRP A 62 0.91 -8.33 6.40
CA TRP A 62 1.35 -7.81 5.11
C TRP A 62 2.59 -6.95 5.29
N ASP A 63 3.62 -7.22 4.50
CA ASP A 63 4.83 -6.41 4.45
C ASP A 63 4.63 -5.24 3.49
N CYS A 64 4.65 -4.04 4.05
CA CYS A 64 4.44 -2.79 3.34
C CYS A 64 5.72 -1.98 3.27
N ASN A 65 5.92 -1.32 2.13
CA ASN A 65 7.04 -0.42 1.89
C ASN A 65 6.72 0.64 0.83
N TRP A 66 7.64 1.58 0.72
CA TRP A 66 7.83 2.42 -0.44
C TRP A 66 8.83 1.70 -1.38
N PRO A 67 8.35 0.98 -2.40
CA PRO A 67 9.23 0.24 -3.31
C PRO A 67 10.11 1.20 -4.11
N TYR A 68 11.35 0.77 -4.33
CA TYR A 68 12.19 1.36 -5.37
C TYR A 68 11.74 0.82 -6.73
N VAL A 69 11.31 1.71 -7.62
CA VAL A 69 10.89 1.37 -8.99
C VAL A 69 11.87 2.03 -9.95
N ASP A 70 12.59 1.23 -10.74
CA ASP A 70 13.56 1.72 -11.71
C ASP A 70 12.94 2.76 -12.65
N GLY A 71 13.64 3.89 -12.82
CA GLY A 71 13.20 4.99 -13.68
C GLY A 71 12.06 5.85 -13.11
N ARG A 72 11.63 5.63 -11.86
CA ARG A 72 10.68 6.51 -11.17
C ARG A 72 11.32 7.22 -9.99
N SER A 73 10.99 8.50 -9.83
CA SER A 73 11.29 9.19 -8.59
C SER A 73 10.48 8.60 -7.44
N HIS A 74 10.94 8.82 -6.21
CA HIS A 74 10.16 8.50 -5.02
C HIS A 74 8.79 9.21 -5.04
N ALA A 75 8.74 10.49 -5.43
CA ALA A 75 7.49 11.27 -5.49
C ALA A 75 6.47 10.71 -6.50
N ASP A 76 6.94 10.02 -7.54
CA ASP A 76 6.13 9.39 -8.58
C ASP A 76 5.94 7.88 -8.36
N SER A 77 6.36 7.37 -7.20
CA SER A 77 6.22 5.97 -6.82
C SER A 77 5.05 5.77 -5.87
N TYR A 78 4.39 4.63 -6.03
CA TYR A 78 3.34 4.18 -5.14
C TYR A 78 3.91 3.47 -3.90
N LEU A 79 3.10 3.34 -2.86
CA LEU A 79 3.35 2.43 -1.74
C LEU A 79 2.81 1.04 -2.07
N LYS A 80 3.48 -0.01 -1.61
CA LYS A 80 3.11 -1.40 -1.88
C LYS A 80 2.99 -2.19 -0.59
N CYS A 81 2.02 -3.08 -0.53
CA CYS A 81 1.95 -4.12 0.49
C CYS A 81 1.84 -5.50 -0.17
N VAL A 82 2.56 -6.47 0.38
CA VAL A 82 2.57 -7.87 -0.07
C VAL A 82 2.20 -8.76 1.10
N ASP A 83 1.34 -9.75 0.89
CA ASP A 83 0.97 -10.69 1.94
C ASP A 83 2.14 -11.62 2.31
N ALA A 84 2.05 -12.30 3.45
CA ALA A 84 3.08 -13.23 3.91
C ALA A 84 3.40 -14.36 2.91
N SER A 85 2.46 -14.69 2.00
CA SER A 85 2.69 -15.70 0.96
C SER A 85 3.46 -15.19 -0.25
N GLY A 86 3.57 -13.87 -0.43
CA GLY A 86 4.12 -13.24 -1.63
C GLY A 86 3.19 -13.27 -2.85
N SER A 87 2.02 -13.91 -2.75
CA SER A 87 1.12 -14.16 -3.89
C SER A 87 0.12 -13.03 -4.11
N ASN A 88 -0.15 -12.23 -3.08
CA ASN A 88 -1.12 -11.15 -3.14
C ASN A 88 -0.40 -9.82 -2.89
N SER A 89 -0.76 -8.80 -3.67
CA SER A 89 -0.23 -7.46 -3.44
C SER A 89 -1.23 -6.38 -3.76
N ILE A 90 -1.13 -5.28 -3.00
CA ILE A 90 -1.89 -4.06 -3.22
C ILE A 90 -0.95 -2.89 -3.46
N ARG A 91 -1.45 -1.91 -4.20
CA ARG A 91 -0.84 -0.62 -4.44
C ARG A 91 -1.66 0.46 -3.76
N ILE A 92 -0.99 1.42 -3.12
CA ILE A 92 -1.57 2.60 -2.50
C ILE A 92 -0.93 3.82 -3.16
N GLY A 93 -1.73 4.63 -3.85
CA GLY A 93 -1.22 5.72 -4.67
C GLY A 93 -0.79 5.29 -6.07
N ASN A 94 -0.08 6.19 -6.76
CA ASN A 94 0.03 6.18 -8.21
C ASN A 94 1.44 5.80 -8.71
#